data_AF-A0A2A5WFZ5-F1
#
_entry.id   AF-A0A2A5WFZ5-F1
#
_cell.length_a   1.000
_cell.length_b   1.000
_cell.length_c   1.000
_cell.angle_alpha   90.00
_cell.angle_beta   90.00
_cell.angle_gamma   90.00
#
_symmetry.space_group_name_H-M   'P 1'
#
loop_
_entity.id
_entity.type
_entity.pdbx_description
1 polymer ?
#
loop_
_entity_poly.entity_id
_entity_poly.type
_entity_poly.pdbx_seq_one_letter_code
_entity_poly.pdbx_strand_id
1 'polypeptide(L)'
;MPQELDPFNRGIGFILSMIPISFLMVGLIKLRELCLLLKENYRFEKQHLKLLHKFTLMLLYGSFIAPITRALISIVVTINNPPGERALIVNLDSEDLIRIFLAAVLLLTAWSLNEAHHSAQPIGHE
;
A
#
# COMPACT_ATOMS: atom_id res chain seq x y z
N MET A 1 -20.67 29.69 13.99
CA MET A 1 -19.84 30.26 12.89
C MET A 1 -19.03 29.12 12.32
N PRO A 2 -18.96 28.91 10.99
CA PRO A 2 -18.15 27.83 10.45
C PRO A 2 -16.71 28.08 10.89
N GLN A 3 -16.10 27.09 11.55
CA GLN A 3 -14.71 27.21 11.95
C GLN A 3 -13.88 27.32 10.67
N GLU A 4 -13.33 28.51 10.40
CA GLU A 4 -12.38 28.69 9.33
C GLU A 4 -11.20 27.77 9.61
N LEU A 5 -11.09 26.73 8.80
CA LEU A 5 -10.04 25.73 8.93
C LEU A 5 -8.70 26.45 8.78
N ASP A 6 -7.97 26.57 9.89
CA ASP A 6 -6.68 27.25 9.96
C ASP A 6 -5.81 26.80 8.76
N PRO A 7 -5.24 27.72 7.96
CA PRO A 7 -4.40 27.38 6.81
C PRO A 7 -3.25 26.40 7.19
N PHE A 8 -2.80 26.40 8.44
CA PHE A 8 -1.83 25.43 8.93
C PHE A 8 -2.39 24.00 9.00
N ASN A 9 -3.61 23.81 9.51
CA ASN A 9 -4.28 22.50 9.56
C ASN A 9 -4.58 21.98 8.16
N ARG A 10 -4.90 22.87 7.21
CA ARG A 10 -5.03 22.52 5.79
C ARG A 10 -3.73 21.98 5.20
N GLY A 11 -2.60 22.63 5.50
CA GLY A 11 -1.29 22.17 5.05
C GLY A 11 -0.94 20.78 5.58
N ILE A 12 -1.18 20.53 6.87
CA ILE A 12 -0.93 19.21 7.48
C ILE A 12 -1.84 18.14 6.87
N GLY A 13 -3.15 18.43 6.72
CA GLY A 13 -4.09 17.50 6.10
C GLY A 13 -3.71 17.12 4.66
N PHE A 14 -3.18 18.08 3.90
CA PHE A 14 -2.67 17.85 2.54
C PHE A 14 -1.43 16.94 2.53
N ILE A 15 -0.47 17.18 3.43
CA ILE A 15 0.73 16.33 3.52
C ILE A 15 0.35 14.90 3.91
N LEU A 16 -0.56 14.73 4.87
CA LEU A 16 -1.01 13.39 5.28
C LEU A 16 -1.75 12.65 4.16
N SER A 17 -2.52 13.36 3.31
CA SER A 17 -3.23 12.73 2.18
C SER A 17 -2.29 12.31 1.04
N MET A 18 -1.12 12.92 0.92
CA MET A 18 -0.09 12.52 -0.04
C MET A 18 0.58 11.20 0.32
N ILE A 19 0.62 10.82 1.61
CA ILE A 19 1.27 9.58 2.08
C ILE A 19 0.70 8.33 1.39
N PRO A 20 -0.61 8.03 1.45
CA PRO A 20 -1.15 6.83 0.81
C PRO A 20 -0.98 6.84 -0.72
N ILE A 21 -1.05 8.03 -1.35
CA ILE A 21 -0.81 8.19 -2.80
C ILE A 21 0.63 7.83 -3.16
N SER A 22 1.60 8.22 -2.34
CA SER A 22 3.01 7.89 -2.57
C SER A 22 3.23 6.37 -2.56
N PHE A 23 2.63 5.62 -1.64
CA PHE A 23 2.71 4.16 -1.61
C PHE A 23 2.11 3.51 -2.87
N LEU A 24 0.97 4.03 -3.35
CA LEU A 24 0.38 3.57 -4.62
C LEU A 24 1.30 3.82 -5.81
N MET A 25 1.94 4.99 -5.87
CA MET A 25 2.88 5.33 -6.94
C MET A 25 4.11 4.42 -6.93
N VAL A 26 4.71 4.17 -5.76
CA VAL A 26 5.86 3.24 -5.68
C VAL A 26 5.42 1.83 -6.09
N GLY A 27 4.23 1.38 -5.67
CA GLY A 27 3.66 0.13 -6.13
C GLY A 27 3.55 0.06 -7.66
N LEU A 28 2.98 1.09 -8.29
CA LEU A 28 2.83 1.14 -9.74
C LEU A 28 4.18 1.11 -10.49
N ILE A 29 5.21 1.77 -9.95
CA ILE A 29 6.57 1.71 -10.51
C ILE A 29 7.11 0.28 -10.45
N LYS A 30 6.90 -0.45 -9.35
CA LYS A 30 7.32 -1.86 -9.24
C LYS A 30 6.55 -2.79 -10.16
N LEU A 31 5.26 -2.54 -10.36
CA LEU A 31 4.48 -3.25 -11.36
C LEU A 31 4.99 -2.98 -12.78
N ARG A 32 5.33 -1.73 -13.10
CA ARG A 32 5.90 -1.36 -14.40
C ARG A 32 7.24 -2.03 -14.66
N GLU A 33 8.15 -2.00 -13.68
CA GLU A 33 9.44 -2.69 -13.74
C GLU A 33 9.23 -4.21 -13.99
N LEU A 34 8.22 -4.83 -13.38
CA LEU A 34 7.88 -6.25 -13.58
C LEU A 34 7.41 -6.52 -15.01
N CYS A 35 6.50 -5.69 -15.54
CA CYS A 35 6.02 -5.83 -16.92
C CYS A 35 7.13 -5.66 -17.95
N LEU A 36 8.10 -4.77 -17.70
CA LEU A 36 9.26 -4.59 -18.57
C LEU A 36 10.17 -5.82 -18.57
N LEU A 37 10.48 -6.37 -17.39
CA LEU A 37 11.27 -7.59 -17.28
C LEU A 37 10.58 -8.80 -17.95
N LEU A 38 9.25 -8.93 -17.80
CA LEU A 38 8.47 -9.97 -18.47
C LEU A 38 8.49 -9.84 -20.00
N LYS A 39 8.59 -8.61 -20.52
CA LYS A 39 8.68 -8.37 -21.97
C LYS A 39 10.06 -8.76 -22.54
N GLU A 40 11.11 -8.61 -21.74
CA GLU A 40 12.50 -8.79 -22.19
C GLU A 40 12.98 -10.24 -22.06
N ASN A 41 12.42 -11.02 -21.11
CA ASN A 41 12.80 -12.41 -20.87
C ASN A 41 11.59 -13.36 -20.85
N TYR A 42 11.61 -14.35 -21.75
CA TYR A 42 10.61 -15.44 -21.78
C TYR A 42 10.79 -16.45 -20.64
N ARG A 43 11.94 -16.41 -19.94
CA ARG A 43 12.22 -17.27 -18.77
C ARG A 43 12.04 -16.46 -17.49
N PHE A 44 11.07 -16.86 -16.67
CA PHE A 44 10.85 -16.30 -15.34
C PHE A 44 12.10 -16.47 -14.47
N GLU A 45 12.88 -15.41 -14.30
CA GLU A 45 14.09 -15.43 -13.50
C GLU A 45 13.81 -14.96 -12.06
N LYS A 46 14.66 -15.34 -11.10
CA LYS A 46 14.53 -14.99 -9.66
C LYS A 46 14.31 -13.49 -9.40
N GLN A 47 14.72 -12.62 -10.33
CA GLN A 47 14.55 -11.16 -10.25
C GLN A 47 13.09 -10.72 -10.41
N HIS A 48 12.32 -11.34 -11.31
CA HIS A 48 10.91 -11.01 -11.57
C HIS A 48 10.09 -11.23 -10.31
N LEU A 49 10.39 -12.33 -9.64
CA LEU A 49 9.69 -12.78 -8.47
C LEU A 49 9.98 -11.94 -7.21
N LYS A 50 11.23 -11.51 -7.03
CA LYS A 50 11.60 -10.52 -6.00
C LYS A 50 10.82 -9.21 -6.19
N LEU A 51 10.64 -8.80 -7.45
CA LEU A 51 10.00 -7.55 -7.77
C LEU A 51 8.48 -7.60 -7.55
N LEU A 52 7.85 -8.71 -7.94
CA LEU A 52 6.46 -9.01 -7.65
C LEU A 52 6.20 -9.05 -6.13
N HIS A 53 7.05 -9.71 -5.35
CA HIS A 53 6.93 -9.75 -3.90
C HIS A 53 7.03 -8.35 -3.28
N LYS A 54 7.99 -7.53 -3.72
CA LYS A 54 8.13 -6.13 -3.26
C LYS A 54 6.91 -5.27 -3.61
N PHE A 55 6.39 -5.38 -4.83
CA PHE A 55 5.18 -4.70 -5.26
C PHE A 55 4.02 -5.02 -4.31
N THR A 56 3.82 -6.31 -4.04
CA THR A 56 2.68 -6.71 -3.23
C THR A 56 2.81 -6.31 -1.76
N LEU A 57 4.02 -6.38 -1.19
CA LEU A 57 4.25 -5.86 0.15
C LEU A 57 3.95 -4.36 0.24
N MET A 58 4.36 -3.57 -0.76
CA MET A 58 4.04 -2.14 -0.79
C MET A 58 2.53 -1.88 -0.87
N LEU A 59 1.80 -2.68 -1.67
CA LEU A 59 0.35 -2.59 -1.74
C LEU A 59 -0.30 -2.92 -0.39
N LEU A 60 0.19 -3.95 0.30
CA LEU A 60 -0.30 -4.37 1.61
C LEU A 60 -0.06 -3.30 2.66
N TYR A 61 1.17 -2.81 2.80
CA TYR A 61 1.51 -1.74 3.74
C TYR A 61 0.73 -0.46 3.45
N GLY A 62 0.61 -0.06 2.17
CA GLY A 62 -0.18 1.10 1.78
C GLY A 62 -1.66 0.98 2.19
N SER A 63 -2.22 -0.23 2.10
CA SER A 63 -3.61 -0.50 2.49
C SER A 63 -3.84 -0.38 4.00
N PHE A 64 -2.86 -0.74 4.83
CA PHE A 64 -2.92 -0.53 6.28
C PHE A 64 -2.66 0.92 6.69
N ILE A 65 -1.79 1.62 5.97
CA ILE A 65 -1.43 3.02 6.27
C ILE A 65 -2.60 3.97 5.95
N ALA A 66 -3.40 3.68 4.92
CA ALA A 66 -4.53 4.52 4.51
C ALA A 66 -5.54 4.84 5.65
N PRO A 67 -6.12 3.87 6.39
CA PRO A 67 -7.04 4.18 7.49
C PRO A 67 -6.36 4.92 8.64
N ILE A 68 -5.07 4.63 8.92
CA ILE A 68 -4.28 5.32 9.95
C ILE A 68 -4.11 6.80 9.59
N THR A 69 -3.76 7.10 8.34
CA THR A 69 -3.61 8.49 7.87
C THR A 69 -4.93 9.25 7.92
N ARG A 70 -6.05 8.63 7.56
CA ARG A 70 -7.39 9.24 7.70
C ARG A 70 -7.75 9.52 9.17
N ALA A 71 -7.45 8.59 10.08
CA ALA A 71 -7.66 8.80 11.51
C ALA A 71 -6.80 9.97 12.05
N LEU A 72 -5.54 10.06 11.64
CA LEU A 72 -4.66 11.18 12.00
C LEU A 72 -5.17 12.52 11.46
N ILE A 73 -5.64 12.57 10.21
CA ILE A 73 -6.26 13.77 9.63
C ILE A 73 -7.49 14.18 10.45
N SER A 74 -8.33 13.23 10.89
CA SER A 74 -9.48 13.53 11.77
C SER A 74 -9.04 14.21 13.07
N ILE A 75 -7.94 13.77 13.68
CA ILE A 75 -7.40 14.39 14.90
C ILE A 75 -6.92 15.81 14.59
N VAL A 76 -6.11 15.99 13.54
CA VAL A 76 -5.54 17.29 13.17
C VAL A 76 -6.63 18.31 12.87
N VAL A 77 -7.71 17.88 12.20
CA VAL A 77 -8.84 18.76 11.88
C VAL A 77 -9.66 19.12 13.12
N THR A 78 -9.84 18.18 14.06
CA THR A 78 -10.70 18.37 15.24
C THR A 78 -9.97 18.89 16.49
N ILE A 79 -8.64 19.00 16.48
CA ILE A 79 -7.88 19.44 17.66
C ILE A 79 -8.13 20.90 18.05
N ASN A 80 -8.50 21.73 17.07
CA ASN A 80 -8.92 23.12 17.28
C ASN A 80 -10.40 23.24 17.70
N ASN A 81 -11.14 22.12 17.74
CA ASN A 81 -12.50 22.12 18.27
C ASN A 81 -12.46 22.31 19.79
N PRO A 82 -13.49 22.99 20.36
CA PRO A 82 -13.61 23.16 21.80
C PRO A 82 -13.61 21.81 22.54
N PRO A 83 -13.16 21.77 23.81
CA PRO A 83 -13.15 20.56 24.60
C PRO A 83 -14.56 19.97 24.71
N GLY A 84 -14.75 18.75 24.19
CA GLY A 84 -16.07 18.10 24.03
C GLY A 84 -16.42 17.76 22.57
N GLU A 85 -15.83 18.43 21.58
CA GLU A 85 -16.04 18.20 20.13
C GLU A 85 -14.81 17.60 19.41
N ARG A 86 -13.80 17.18 20.19
CA ARG A 86 -12.61 16.50 19.66
C ARG A 86 -12.98 15.05 19.34
N ALA A 87 -13.13 14.74 18.05
CA ALA A 87 -13.53 13.42 17.59
C ALA A 87 -12.35 12.66 16.96
N LEU A 88 -11.98 11.54 17.57
CA LEU A 88 -11.14 10.53 16.92
C LEU A 88 -12.05 9.67 16.05
N ILE A 89 -12.12 9.98 14.76
CA ILE A 89 -12.91 9.19 13.81
C ILE A 89 -11.99 8.18 13.14
N VAL A 90 -12.13 6.92 13.52
CA VAL A 90 -11.48 5.78 12.85
C VAL A 90 -12.52 5.14 11.94
N ASN A 91 -12.43 5.43 10.64
CA ASN A 91 -13.27 4.79 9.62
C ASN A 91 -12.45 3.72 8.90
N LEU A 92 -12.94 2.49 9.01
CA LEU A 92 -12.53 1.38 8.17
C LEU A 92 -13.65 1.17 7.14
N ASP A 93 -13.36 1.40 5.87
CA ASP A 93 -14.36 1.26 4.81
C ASP A 93 -14.18 -0.05 4.04
N SER A 94 -15.21 -0.45 3.30
CA SER A 94 -15.19 -1.62 2.42
C SER A 94 -14.06 -1.53 1.39
N GLU A 95 -13.73 -0.32 0.94
CA GLU A 95 -12.61 -0.10 0.03
C GLU A 95 -11.27 -0.53 0.63
N ASP A 96 -11.04 -0.28 1.93
CA ASP A 96 -9.81 -0.70 2.60
C ASP A 96 -9.72 -2.22 2.70
N LEU A 97 -10.84 -2.86 3.05
CA LEU A 97 -10.93 -4.32 3.12
C LEU A 97 -10.67 -4.96 1.76
N ILE A 98 -11.23 -4.40 0.69
CA ILE A 98 -10.99 -4.87 -0.69
C ILE A 98 -9.52 -4.71 -1.08
N ARG A 99 -8.89 -3.57 -0.75
CA ARG A 99 -7.47 -3.33 -1.04
C ARG A 99 -6.55 -4.27 -0.27
N ILE A 100 -6.82 -4.49 1.02
CA ILE A 100 -6.08 -5.47 1.85
C ILE A 100 -6.25 -6.88 1.29
N PHE A 101 -7.49 -7.27 0.94
CA PHE A 101 -7.77 -8.57 0.35
C PHE A 101 -7.02 -8.76 -0.98
N LEU A 102 -7.06 -7.77 -1.87
CA LEU A 102 -6.33 -7.80 -3.13
C LEU A 102 -4.82 -7.91 -2.92
N ALA A 103 -4.26 -7.15 -1.97
CA ALA A 103 -2.85 -7.23 -1.60
C ALA A 103 -2.50 -8.64 -1.09
N ALA A 104 -3.32 -9.22 -0.21
CA ALA A 104 -3.09 -10.56 0.33
C ALA A 104 -3.13 -11.64 -0.76
N VAL A 105 -4.12 -11.59 -1.65
CA VAL A 105 -4.22 -12.51 -2.79
C VAL A 105 -2.99 -12.41 -3.68
N LEU A 106 -2.59 -11.19 -4.05
CA LEU A 106 -1.37 -10.98 -4.85
C LEU A 106 -0.10 -11.46 -4.14
N LEU A 107 -0.08 -11.50 -2.80
CA LEU A 107 1.10 -11.86 -2.03
C LEU A 107 1.22 -13.38 -2.00
N LEU A 108 0.08 -14.04 -1.78
CA LEU A 108 -0.05 -15.48 -1.87
C LEU A 108 0.28 -15.99 -3.27
N THR A 109 -0.15 -15.31 -4.34
CA THR A 109 0.22 -15.70 -5.71
C THR A 109 1.71 -15.51 -5.97
N ALA A 110 2.30 -14.39 -5.52
CA ALA A 110 3.74 -14.16 -5.62
C ALA A 110 4.56 -15.21 -4.85
N TRP A 111 4.09 -15.58 -3.65
CA TRP A 111 4.72 -16.61 -2.82
C TRP A 111 4.58 -18.00 -3.44
N SER A 112 3.39 -18.36 -3.95
CA SER A 112 3.17 -19.64 -4.64
C SER A 112 4.08 -19.79 -5.88
N LEU A 113 4.23 -18.71 -6.67
CA LEU A 113 5.13 -18.70 -7.81
C LEU A 113 6.61 -18.84 -7.40
N ASN A 114 6.98 -18.34 -6.21
CA ASN A 114 8.31 -18.55 -5.64
C ASN A 114 8.59 -20.00 -5.32
N GLU A 115 7.61 -20.65 -4.70
CA GLU A 115 7.71 -22.03 -4.30
C GLU A 115 7.84 -22.96 -5.51
N ALA A 116 7.06 -22.69 -6.56
CA ALA A 116 7.13 -23.42 -7.83
C ALA A 116 8.51 -23.28 -8.51
N HIS A 117 9.08 -22.07 -8.54
CA HIS A 117 10.42 -21.85 -9.10
C HIS A 117 11.52 -22.54 -8.26
N HIS A 118 11.36 -22.61 -6.94
CA HIS A 118 12.32 -23.32 -6.08
C HIS A 118 12.28 -24.83 -6.34
N SER A 119 11.08 -25.39 -6.51
CA SER A 119 10.84 -26.82 -6.71
C SER A 119 11.19 -27.32 -8.12
N ALA A 120 11.19 -26.43 -9.12
CA ALA A 120 11.52 -26.76 -10.50
C ALA A 120 13.03 -26.81 -10.79
N GLN A 121 13.90 -26.54 -9.80
CA GLN A 121 15.34 -26.76 -9.97
C GLN A 121 15.61 -28.28 -9.99
N PRO A 122 16.23 -28.82 -11.05
CA PRO A 122 16.54 -30.24 -11.10
C PRO A 122 17.47 -30.56 -9.94
N ILE A 123 17.05 -31.52 -9.12
CA ILE A 123 17.90 -32.16 -8.12
C ILE A 123 19.08 -32.71 -8.90
N GLY A 124 20.23 -32.04 -8.82
CA GLY A 124 21.48 -32.56 -9.36
C GLY A 124 21.73 -33.89 -8.66
N HIS A 125 21.64 -34.96 -9.44
CA HIS A 125 22.12 -36.28 -9.05
C HIS A 125 23.58 -36.17 -8.63
N GLU A 126 23.90 -36.50 -7.38
CA GLU A 126 25.01 -37.39 -6.98
C GLU A 126 24.61 -38.11 -5.68
#